data_AF-I4C9E9-F1
#
_entry.id   AF-I4C9E9-F1
#
_cell.length_a   1.000
_cell.length_b   1.000
_cell.length_c   1.000
_cell.angle_alpha   90.00
_cell.angle_beta   90.00
_cell.angle_gamma   90.00
#
_symmetry.space_group_name_H-M   'P 1'
#
loop_
_entity.id
_entity.type
_entity.pdbx_description
1 polymer ?
#
loop_
_entity_poly.entity_id
_entity_poly.type
_entity_poly.pdbx_seq_one_letter_code
_entity_poly.pdbx_strand_id
1 'polypeptide(L)'
;MAADARIWLTEIIEEYLKDSPDNSLKMEPDEKAWDAVLVGFSSGADPLYEAYKDLVSESHWTPLEAFSIGFPDVVVNPANLTVISWILPQREATRSDNRKETFYPSRRWVQARFPGEEFNNSLRRHLVNALSSRGIKSVAPILLPEWSRVKSARFVFSSKWSERHAAYAAGLGTFGLCDGLITSKGKAHRVGSVIADLSVPVTERPYDNHHAYCLFFYDGSCTACRKRCPVGAITETGHDKQKCREHVHETCGEYVRKSFGSDGHGCGLCQTGVPCESGIPKKILKALNKTDSCGKR
;
A
#
# COMPACT_ATOMS: atom_id res chain seq x y z
N MET A 1 -24.78 14.85 1.22
CA MET A 1 -24.79 13.69 0.32
C MET A 1 -23.38 13.17 -0.01
N ALA A 2 -22.51 13.92 -0.70
CA ALA A 2 -21.17 13.41 -1.06
C ALA A 2 -20.19 13.33 0.13
N ALA A 3 -20.23 14.30 1.06
CA ALA A 3 -19.46 14.25 2.31
C ALA A 3 -19.91 13.07 3.20
N ASP A 4 -21.23 12.85 3.28
CA ASP A 4 -21.81 11.71 4.02
C ASP A 4 -21.35 10.37 3.44
N ALA A 5 -21.20 10.29 2.11
CA ALA A 5 -20.70 9.08 1.46
C ALA A 5 -19.23 8.79 1.81
N ARG A 6 -18.38 9.82 1.89
CA ARG A 6 -16.98 9.66 2.33
C ARG A 6 -16.87 9.18 3.78
N ILE A 7 -17.69 9.76 4.67
CA ILE A 7 -17.75 9.37 6.08
C ILE A 7 -18.18 7.90 6.18
N TRP A 8 -19.30 7.55 5.54
CA TRP A 8 -19.83 6.20 5.51
C TRP A 8 -18.82 5.16 4.98
N LEU A 9 -18.11 5.48 3.88
CA LEU A 9 -17.08 4.61 3.33
C LEU A 9 -15.93 4.36 4.32
N THR A 10 -15.54 5.40 5.06
CA THR A 10 -14.49 5.29 6.07
C THR A 10 -14.97 4.43 7.25
N GLU A 11 -16.18 4.69 7.75
CA GLU A 11 -16.80 3.95 8.85
C GLU A 11 -16.93 2.46 8.52
N ILE A 12 -17.41 2.09 7.33
CA ILE A 12 -17.50 0.67 6.91
C ILE A 12 -16.14 -0.03 6.98
N ILE A 13 -15.08 0.63 6.51
CA ILE A 13 -13.74 0.04 6.51
C ILE A 13 -13.24 -0.13 7.95
N GLU A 14 -13.46 0.87 8.81
CA GLU A 14 -13.06 0.86 10.22
C GLU A 14 -13.84 -0.19 11.04
N GLU A 15 -15.15 -0.30 10.84
CA GLU A 15 -16.02 -1.29 11.45
C GLU A 15 -15.60 -2.71 11.03
N TYR A 16 -15.40 -2.94 9.73
CA TYR A 16 -14.97 -4.26 9.25
C TYR A 16 -13.60 -4.66 9.82
N LEU A 17 -12.66 -3.71 9.93
CA LEU A 17 -11.37 -3.95 10.58
C LEU A 17 -11.53 -4.34 12.06
N LYS A 18 -12.42 -3.66 12.76
CA LYS A 18 -12.63 -3.83 14.21
C LYS A 18 -13.30 -5.17 14.52
N ASP A 19 -14.35 -5.50 13.77
CA ASP A 19 -15.32 -6.54 14.16
C ASP A 19 -15.18 -7.84 13.35
N SER A 20 -14.50 -7.82 12.19
CA SER A 20 -14.37 -9.02 11.36
C SER A 20 -13.44 -10.07 12.02
N PRO A 21 -13.91 -11.32 12.18
CA PRO A 21 -13.06 -12.42 12.64
C PRO A 21 -11.98 -12.82 11.61
N ASP A 22 -12.10 -12.33 10.37
CA ASP A 22 -11.08 -12.53 9.34
C ASP A 22 -9.81 -11.72 9.62
N ASN A 23 -9.88 -10.66 10.44
CA ASN A 23 -8.71 -9.89 10.85
C ASN A 23 -7.86 -10.70 11.82
N SER A 24 -7.07 -11.63 11.29
CA SER A 24 -6.29 -12.59 12.06
C SER A 24 -4.98 -12.93 11.37
N LEU A 25 -3.89 -13.09 12.14
CA LEU A 25 -2.63 -13.64 11.64
C LEU A 25 -2.63 -15.17 11.57
N LYS A 26 -3.70 -15.84 12.05
CA LYS A 26 -3.80 -17.30 12.15
C LYS A 26 -2.63 -17.91 12.94
N MET A 27 -2.10 -17.16 13.91
CA MET A 27 -1.04 -17.60 14.81
C MET A 27 -1.62 -18.02 16.16
N GLU A 28 -2.35 -17.09 16.79
CA GLU A 28 -3.09 -17.31 18.04
C GLU A 28 -4.58 -16.96 17.81
N PRO A 29 -5.52 -17.53 18.60
CA PRO A 29 -6.96 -17.34 18.41
C PRO A 29 -7.40 -15.87 18.30
N ASP A 30 -6.86 -15.00 19.15
CA ASP A 30 -7.25 -13.58 19.23
C ASP A 30 -6.22 -12.62 18.61
N GLU A 31 -5.20 -13.15 17.92
CA GLU A 31 -4.16 -12.30 17.35
C GLU A 31 -4.61 -11.69 16.01
N LYS A 32 -5.01 -10.41 16.09
CA LYS A 32 -5.35 -9.59 14.92
C LYS A 32 -4.18 -9.38 13.97
N ALA A 33 -4.47 -9.24 12.67
CA ALA A 33 -3.48 -8.84 11.67
C ALA A 33 -3.20 -7.33 11.71
N TRP A 34 -4.22 -6.52 11.96
CA TRP A 34 -4.16 -5.06 11.84
C TRP A 34 -4.94 -4.38 12.98
N ASP A 35 -4.39 -3.30 13.52
CA ASP A 35 -5.02 -2.53 14.62
C ASP A 35 -5.65 -1.21 14.16
N ALA A 36 -5.27 -0.72 12.98
CA ALA A 36 -5.71 0.57 12.46
C ALA A 36 -5.77 0.57 10.93
N VAL A 37 -6.44 1.57 10.39
CA VAL A 37 -6.51 1.84 8.95
C VAL A 37 -6.37 3.33 8.69
N LEU A 38 -5.76 3.69 7.56
CA LEU A 38 -5.86 5.04 6.98
C LEU A 38 -6.68 4.91 5.70
N VAL A 39 -7.63 5.81 5.46
CA VAL A 39 -8.45 5.82 4.24
C VAL A 39 -8.24 7.12 3.47
N GLY A 40 -8.11 7.01 2.16
CA GLY A 40 -7.92 8.14 1.25
C GLY A 40 -8.70 7.94 -0.04
N PHE A 41 -9.02 9.05 -0.69
CA PHE A 41 -9.88 9.07 -1.87
C PHE A 41 -9.21 9.87 -2.98
N SER A 42 -9.17 9.32 -4.19
CA SER A 42 -8.77 10.05 -5.40
C SER A 42 -9.85 9.91 -6.47
N SER A 43 -9.94 10.91 -7.35
CA SER A 43 -10.82 10.84 -8.51
C SER A 43 -10.27 9.82 -9.51
N GLY A 44 -11.15 9.09 -10.20
CA GLY A 44 -10.77 8.25 -11.33
C GLY A 44 -10.19 9.04 -12.50
N ALA A 45 -10.42 10.36 -12.54
CA ALA A 45 -9.82 11.29 -13.49
C ALA A 45 -8.51 11.95 -12.99
N ASP A 46 -7.95 11.53 -11.85
CA ASP A 46 -6.67 12.10 -11.40
C ASP A 46 -5.58 11.84 -12.46
N PRO A 47 -4.87 12.90 -12.94
CA PRO A 47 -3.92 12.78 -14.03
C PRO A 47 -2.73 11.86 -13.71
N LEU A 48 -2.49 11.54 -12.44
CA LEU A 48 -1.48 10.57 -12.05
C LEU A 48 -1.72 9.19 -12.65
N TYR A 49 -2.97 8.77 -12.82
CA TYR A 49 -3.27 7.44 -13.34
C TYR A 49 -2.83 7.26 -14.79
N GLU A 50 -3.02 8.28 -15.62
CA GLU A 50 -2.46 8.31 -16.98
C GLU A 50 -0.94 8.37 -16.95
N ALA A 51 -0.37 9.23 -16.09
CA ALA A 51 1.10 9.34 -15.97
C ALA A 51 1.77 8.02 -15.56
N TYR A 52 1.08 7.13 -14.83
CA TYR A 52 1.63 5.81 -14.48
C TYR A 52 1.86 4.90 -15.69
N LYS A 53 1.16 5.11 -16.80
CA LYS A 53 1.43 4.35 -18.03
C LYS A 53 2.86 4.60 -18.53
N ASP A 54 3.31 5.84 -18.45
CA ASP A 54 4.68 6.20 -18.84
C ASP A 54 5.70 5.94 -17.72
N LEU A 55 5.31 6.24 -16.49
CA LEU A 55 6.22 6.20 -15.33
C LEU A 55 6.45 4.80 -14.79
N VAL A 56 5.48 3.89 -14.96
CA VAL A 56 5.49 2.55 -14.35
C VAL A 56 5.50 1.47 -15.44
N SER A 57 4.50 1.47 -16.31
CA SER A 57 4.34 0.51 -17.41
C SER A 57 3.13 0.87 -18.26
N GLU A 58 3.23 0.77 -19.59
CA GLU A 58 2.11 1.05 -20.50
C GLU A 58 0.87 0.22 -20.18
N SER A 59 1.08 -1.04 -19.73
CA SER A 59 0.02 -1.94 -19.26
C SER A 59 -0.57 -1.59 -17.88
N HIS A 60 -0.19 -0.48 -17.25
CA HIS A 60 -0.79 -0.03 -16.00
C HIS A 60 -2.18 0.53 -16.29
N TRP A 61 -3.18 -0.04 -15.64
CA TRP A 61 -4.57 0.35 -15.74
C TRP A 61 -4.81 1.73 -15.14
N THR A 62 -5.60 2.51 -15.84
CA THR A 62 -6.32 3.64 -15.26
C THR A 62 -7.53 3.13 -14.48
N PRO A 63 -8.14 3.96 -13.61
CA PRO A 63 -9.36 3.59 -12.91
C PRO A 63 -10.51 3.23 -13.84
N LEU A 64 -10.63 3.95 -14.97
CA LEU A 64 -11.63 3.65 -16.00
C LEU A 64 -11.38 2.29 -16.63
N GLU A 65 -10.14 1.98 -17.03
CA GLU A 65 -9.80 0.68 -17.63
C GLU A 65 -10.10 -0.48 -16.68
N ALA A 66 -9.70 -0.36 -15.41
CA ALA A 66 -10.00 -1.37 -14.40
C ALA A 66 -11.51 -1.52 -14.15
N PHE A 67 -12.26 -0.41 -14.12
CA PHE A 67 -13.71 -0.43 -13.95
C PHE A 67 -14.42 -1.08 -15.14
N SER A 68 -14.03 -0.73 -16.37
CA SER A 68 -14.62 -1.28 -17.60
C SER A 68 -14.37 -2.78 -17.77
N ILE A 69 -13.33 -3.35 -17.15
CA ILE A 69 -13.15 -4.81 -17.11
C ILE A 69 -14.29 -5.48 -16.32
N GLY A 70 -14.66 -4.93 -15.15
CA GLY A 70 -15.74 -5.48 -14.34
C GLY A 70 -17.15 -5.12 -14.84
N PHE A 71 -17.26 -4.03 -15.61
CA PHE A 71 -18.53 -3.53 -16.15
C PHE A 71 -18.39 -3.08 -17.62
N PRO A 72 -18.20 -4.02 -18.57
CA PRO A 72 -17.90 -3.69 -19.97
C PRO A 72 -19.03 -2.94 -20.69
N ASP A 73 -20.28 -3.17 -20.28
CA ASP A 73 -21.46 -2.54 -20.88
C ASP A 73 -21.81 -1.18 -20.24
N VAL A 74 -21.03 -0.72 -19.27
CA VAL A 74 -21.30 0.53 -18.53
C VAL A 74 -20.36 1.62 -19.00
N VAL A 75 -20.94 2.65 -19.63
CA VAL A 75 -20.21 3.87 -19.99
C VAL A 75 -20.24 4.82 -18.80
N VAL A 76 -19.06 5.15 -18.27
CA VAL A 76 -18.89 6.05 -17.13
C VAL A 76 -17.81 7.09 -17.42
N ASN A 77 -18.02 8.33 -16.95
CA ASN A 77 -16.98 9.35 -17.00
C ASN A 77 -15.96 9.07 -15.87
N PRO A 78 -14.64 9.03 -16.14
CA PRO A 78 -13.62 8.87 -15.10
C PRO A 78 -13.78 9.81 -13.90
N ALA A 79 -14.31 11.01 -14.09
CA ALA A 79 -14.54 11.99 -13.02
C ALA A 79 -15.65 11.56 -12.03
N ASN A 80 -16.53 10.65 -12.44
CA ASN A 80 -17.56 10.06 -11.58
C ASN A 80 -17.05 8.86 -10.79
N LEU A 81 -15.90 8.30 -11.17
CA LEU A 81 -15.27 7.22 -10.44
C LEU A 81 -14.49 7.79 -9.24
N THR A 82 -14.56 7.09 -8.12
CA THR A 82 -13.68 7.31 -6.97
C THR A 82 -12.82 6.07 -6.76
N VAL A 83 -11.52 6.27 -6.56
CA VAL A 83 -10.62 5.25 -6.04
C VAL A 83 -10.50 5.42 -4.53
N ILE A 84 -11.05 4.45 -3.80
CA ILE A 84 -11.04 4.37 -2.34
C ILE A 84 -9.83 3.53 -1.96
N SER A 85 -8.79 4.15 -1.41
CA SER A 85 -7.55 3.48 -1.03
C SER A 85 -7.40 3.43 0.49
N TRP A 86 -6.75 2.40 1.00
CA TRP A 86 -6.45 2.30 2.43
C TRP A 86 -5.08 1.70 2.72
N ILE A 87 -4.55 2.06 3.90
CA ILE A 87 -3.31 1.53 4.48
C ILE A 87 -3.65 0.72 5.72
N LEU A 88 -3.12 -0.49 5.82
CA LEU A 88 -3.17 -1.36 7.00
C LEU A 88 -1.77 -1.43 7.64
N PRO A 89 -1.47 -0.60 8.65
CA PRO A 89 -0.16 -0.56 9.29
C PRO A 89 0.11 -1.84 10.07
N GLN A 90 1.34 -2.35 9.96
CA GLN A 90 1.80 -3.48 10.74
C GLN A 90 1.72 -3.17 12.24
N ARG A 91 1.18 -4.12 13.01
CA ARG A 91 1.12 -4.06 14.47
C ARG A 91 2.52 -4.01 15.07
N GLU A 92 2.66 -3.45 16.27
CA GLU A 92 3.97 -3.33 16.91
C GLU A 92 4.63 -4.69 17.14
N ALA A 93 3.88 -5.72 17.50
CA ALA A 93 4.42 -7.09 17.64
C ALA A 93 5.07 -7.58 16.34
N THR A 94 4.40 -7.40 15.19
CA THR A 94 4.92 -7.79 13.87
C THR A 94 6.19 -7.03 13.51
N ARG A 95 6.21 -5.72 13.77
CA ARG A 95 7.39 -4.88 13.51
C ARG A 95 8.55 -5.25 14.42
N SER A 96 8.30 -5.41 15.71
CA SER A 96 9.28 -5.76 16.74
C SER A 96 9.96 -7.09 16.44
N ASP A 97 9.20 -8.12 16.05
CA ASP A 97 9.79 -9.40 15.67
C ASP A 97 10.68 -9.26 14.45
N ASN A 98 10.20 -8.63 13.37
CA ASN A 98 11.00 -8.49 12.16
C ASN A 98 12.16 -7.48 12.30
N ARG A 99 12.16 -6.65 13.35
CA ARG A 99 13.28 -5.75 13.70
C ARG A 99 14.48 -6.53 14.25
N LYS A 100 14.23 -7.64 14.97
CA LYS A 100 15.27 -8.50 15.57
C LYS A 100 16.01 -9.32 14.51
N GLU A 101 15.33 -9.60 13.40
CA GLU A 101 15.89 -10.40 12.32
C GLU A 101 16.92 -9.64 11.47
N THR A 102 17.91 -10.35 10.93
CA THR A 102 19.00 -9.75 10.13
C THR A 102 19.13 -10.31 8.71
N PHE A 103 18.57 -11.49 8.43
CA PHE A 103 18.69 -12.15 7.13
C PHE A 103 17.37 -12.72 6.61
N TYR A 104 16.67 -13.49 7.44
CA TYR A 104 15.37 -14.10 7.15
C TYR A 104 14.22 -13.28 7.75
N PRO A 105 12.97 -13.41 7.27
CA PRO A 105 11.83 -12.76 7.91
C PRO A 105 11.45 -13.46 9.21
N SER A 106 10.85 -12.73 10.15
CA SER A 106 10.20 -13.36 11.29
C SER A 106 8.94 -14.11 10.83
N ARG A 107 8.49 -15.09 11.61
CA ARG A 107 7.22 -15.80 11.34
C ARG A 107 6.09 -14.79 11.16
N ARG A 108 5.83 -13.97 12.18
CA ARG A 108 4.78 -12.93 12.17
C ARG A 108 4.75 -12.07 10.90
N TRP A 109 5.91 -11.71 10.36
CA TRP A 109 6.01 -10.94 9.13
C TRP A 109 5.48 -11.68 7.91
N VAL A 110 5.75 -12.99 7.82
CA VAL A 110 5.20 -13.88 6.78
C VAL A 110 3.70 -14.03 6.94
N GLN A 111 3.21 -14.27 8.16
CA GLN A 111 1.77 -14.36 8.43
C GLN A 111 1.03 -13.04 8.11
N ALA A 112 1.64 -11.89 8.39
CA ALA A 112 1.06 -10.60 8.01
C ALA A 112 1.06 -10.36 6.49
N ARG A 113 1.88 -11.10 5.72
CA ARG A 113 1.88 -11.01 4.26
C ARG A 113 0.81 -11.90 3.60
N PHE A 114 0.60 -13.12 4.08
CA PHE A 114 -0.33 -14.06 3.44
C PHE A 114 -1.69 -14.03 4.14
N PRO A 115 -1.87 -14.59 5.36
CA PRO A 115 -3.10 -14.38 6.13
C PRO A 115 -3.54 -12.91 6.23
N GLY A 116 -2.59 -12.00 6.46
CA GLY A 116 -2.90 -10.57 6.50
C GLY A 116 -3.37 -9.99 5.15
N GLU A 117 -2.88 -10.49 4.01
CA GLU A 117 -3.41 -10.10 2.70
C GLU A 117 -4.75 -10.78 2.41
N GLU A 118 -5.01 -11.98 2.92
CA GLU A 118 -6.32 -12.61 2.81
C GLU A 118 -7.40 -11.79 3.54
N PHE A 119 -7.08 -11.24 4.71
CA PHE A 119 -7.95 -10.24 5.33
C PHE A 119 -8.16 -9.01 4.42
N ASN A 120 -7.08 -8.49 3.83
CA ASN A 120 -7.17 -7.33 2.93
C ASN A 120 -8.05 -7.63 1.70
N ASN A 121 -7.98 -8.85 1.16
CA ASN A 121 -8.88 -9.33 0.10
C ASN A 121 -10.33 -9.46 0.60
N SER A 122 -10.53 -9.91 1.83
CA SER A 122 -11.86 -9.95 2.47
C SER A 122 -12.46 -8.55 2.60
N LEU A 123 -11.66 -7.57 3.04
CA LEU A 123 -12.06 -6.17 3.13
C LEU A 123 -12.43 -5.58 1.76
N ARG A 124 -11.66 -5.88 0.69
CA ARG A 124 -12.02 -5.48 -0.68
C ARG A 124 -13.39 -6.00 -1.08
N ARG A 125 -13.65 -7.30 -0.85
CA ARG A 125 -14.94 -7.93 -1.15
C ARG A 125 -16.06 -7.34 -0.31
N HIS A 126 -15.83 -7.12 0.98
CA HIS A 126 -16.79 -6.52 1.88
C HIS A 126 -17.24 -5.14 1.40
N LEU A 127 -16.28 -4.27 1.04
CA LEU A 127 -16.59 -2.93 0.55
C LEU A 127 -17.33 -2.95 -0.79
N VAL A 128 -16.92 -3.80 -1.73
CA VAL A 128 -17.62 -3.99 -3.01
C VAL A 128 -19.06 -4.45 -2.78
N ASN A 129 -19.27 -5.41 -1.87
CA ASN A 129 -20.61 -5.90 -1.53
C ASN A 129 -21.47 -4.82 -0.90
N ALA A 130 -20.93 -4.05 0.05
CA ALA A 130 -21.66 -2.96 0.72
C ALA A 130 -22.08 -1.86 -0.27
N LEU A 131 -21.22 -1.52 -1.23
CA LEU A 131 -21.54 -0.60 -2.32
C LEU A 131 -22.62 -1.17 -3.24
N SER A 132 -22.49 -2.44 -3.63
CA SER A 132 -23.46 -3.14 -4.48
C SER A 132 -24.85 -3.22 -3.83
N SER A 133 -24.94 -3.43 -2.52
CA SER A 133 -26.21 -3.40 -1.77
C SER A 133 -26.92 -2.04 -1.81
N ARG A 134 -26.20 -0.97 -2.20
CA ARG A 134 -26.76 0.37 -2.44
C ARG A 134 -26.92 0.70 -3.92
N GLY A 135 -26.79 -0.28 -4.80
CA GLY A 135 -26.87 -0.11 -6.25
C GLY A 135 -25.64 0.56 -6.88
N ILE A 136 -24.55 0.72 -6.13
CA ILE A 136 -23.32 1.38 -6.61
C ILE A 136 -22.40 0.32 -7.21
N LYS A 137 -22.10 0.48 -8.50
CA LYS A 137 -21.15 -0.40 -9.22
C LYS A 137 -19.73 -0.15 -8.70
N SER A 138 -19.02 -1.21 -8.39
CA SER A 138 -17.64 -1.10 -7.90
C SER A 138 -16.82 -2.36 -8.20
N VAL A 139 -15.51 -2.18 -8.34
CA VAL A 139 -14.54 -3.26 -8.59
C VAL A 139 -13.36 -3.15 -7.63
N ALA A 140 -12.77 -4.28 -7.27
CA ALA A 140 -11.48 -4.35 -6.60
C ALA A 140 -10.42 -4.75 -7.63
N PRO A 141 -9.58 -3.84 -8.14
CA PRO A 141 -8.75 -4.10 -9.32
C PRO A 141 -7.84 -5.33 -9.19
N ILE A 142 -7.24 -5.56 -8.01
CA ILE A 142 -6.35 -6.70 -7.78
C ILE A 142 -7.08 -8.06 -7.72
N LEU A 143 -8.42 -8.04 -7.56
CA LEU A 143 -9.25 -9.25 -7.54
C LEU A 143 -9.87 -9.56 -8.91
N LEU A 144 -9.68 -8.70 -9.92
CA LEU A 144 -10.12 -8.98 -11.28
C LEU A 144 -9.28 -10.11 -11.89
N PRO A 145 -9.89 -11.05 -12.62
CA PRO A 145 -9.17 -12.20 -13.19
C PRO A 145 -8.09 -11.79 -14.21
N GLU A 146 -8.24 -10.64 -14.85
CA GLU A 146 -7.30 -10.08 -15.81
C GLU A 146 -6.09 -9.42 -15.13
N TRP A 147 -6.12 -9.23 -13.80
CA TRP A 147 -5.03 -8.61 -13.08
C TRP A 147 -3.82 -9.54 -13.07
N SER A 148 -2.67 -8.98 -13.42
CA SER A 148 -1.42 -9.74 -13.41
C SER A 148 -0.21 -8.87 -13.15
N ARG A 149 0.89 -9.53 -12.78
CA ARG A 149 2.23 -8.95 -12.85
C ARG A 149 2.71 -9.02 -14.29
N VAL A 150 3.38 -7.96 -14.75
CA VAL A 150 3.94 -7.86 -16.09
C VAL A 150 5.45 -7.63 -15.99
N LYS A 151 6.19 -8.09 -17.01
CA LYS A 151 7.60 -7.71 -17.14
C LYS A 151 7.68 -6.23 -17.50
N SER A 152 8.63 -5.52 -16.91
CA SER A 152 8.88 -4.10 -17.21
C SER A 152 10.34 -3.95 -17.59
N ALA A 153 10.61 -3.35 -18.75
CA ALA A 153 11.99 -3.05 -19.15
C ALA A 153 12.66 -2.09 -18.15
N ARG A 154 11.89 -1.16 -17.57
CA ARG A 154 12.39 -0.14 -16.64
C ARG A 154 12.52 -0.64 -15.20
N PHE A 155 11.65 -1.53 -14.74
CA PHE A 155 11.57 -1.93 -13.34
C PHE A 155 11.72 -3.43 -13.10
N VAL A 156 12.11 -4.20 -14.11
CA VAL A 156 12.13 -5.68 -14.14
C VAL A 156 10.72 -6.28 -14.08
N PHE A 157 9.93 -5.91 -13.07
CA PHE A 157 8.53 -6.31 -12.90
C PHE A 157 7.66 -5.10 -12.52
N SER A 158 6.43 -5.12 -13.04
CA SER A 158 5.33 -4.22 -12.67
C SER A 158 4.04 -5.03 -12.49
N SER A 159 2.93 -4.37 -12.23
CA SER A 159 1.59 -4.94 -12.24
C SER A 159 0.63 -4.04 -12.98
N LYS A 160 -0.44 -4.62 -13.54
CA LYS A 160 -1.48 -3.85 -14.22
C LYS A 160 -2.19 -2.87 -13.28
N TRP A 161 -2.29 -3.18 -11.99
CA TRP A 161 -2.71 -2.22 -10.97
C TRP A 161 -1.73 -2.20 -9.81
N SER A 162 -1.39 -1.02 -9.31
CA SER A 162 -0.47 -0.84 -8.18
C SER A 162 -1.14 -0.15 -7.01
N GLU A 163 -1.39 -0.91 -5.94
CA GLU A 163 -2.02 -0.42 -4.71
C GLU A 163 -1.25 0.77 -4.09
N ARG A 164 0.09 0.74 -4.14
CA ARG A 164 0.90 1.86 -3.61
C ARG A 164 0.75 3.14 -4.43
N HIS A 165 0.57 3.03 -5.75
CA HIS A 165 0.36 4.20 -6.61
C HIS A 165 -1.07 4.75 -6.47
N ALA A 166 -2.07 3.87 -6.26
CA ALA A 166 -3.42 4.29 -5.88
C ALA A 166 -3.40 5.06 -4.55
N ALA A 167 -2.69 4.56 -3.54
CA ALA A 167 -2.52 5.25 -2.26
C ALA A 167 -1.75 6.59 -2.36
N TYR A 168 -0.76 6.70 -3.27
CA TYR A 168 -0.11 7.97 -3.57
C TYR A 168 -1.09 8.97 -4.23
N ALA A 169 -1.90 8.53 -5.20
CA ALA A 169 -2.93 9.40 -5.77
C ALA A 169 -3.94 9.85 -4.71
N ALA A 170 -4.28 8.98 -3.76
CA ALA A 170 -5.21 9.23 -2.66
C ALA A 170 -4.62 9.99 -1.46
N GLY A 171 -3.43 10.59 -1.56
CA GLY A 171 -2.88 11.43 -0.49
C GLY A 171 -2.28 10.69 0.70
N LEU A 172 -2.10 9.36 0.63
CA LEU A 172 -1.77 8.55 1.82
C LEU A 172 -0.28 8.45 2.14
N GLY A 173 0.62 8.73 1.20
CA GLY A 173 2.06 8.68 1.46
C GLY A 173 2.92 8.95 0.24
N THR A 174 4.24 8.94 0.40
CA THR A 174 5.21 9.13 -0.69
C THR A 174 6.25 8.01 -0.72
N PHE A 175 6.95 7.80 -1.83
CA PHE A 175 7.92 6.71 -1.99
C PHE A 175 9.28 7.05 -1.38
N GLY A 176 9.95 6.06 -0.80
CA GLY A 176 11.33 6.18 -0.32
C GLY A 176 12.34 5.39 -1.15
N LEU A 177 13.62 5.49 -0.75
CA LEU A 177 14.75 4.87 -1.45
C LEU A 177 14.61 3.35 -1.70
N CYS A 178 13.93 2.64 -0.82
CA CYS A 178 13.69 1.20 -0.96
C CYS A 178 12.37 0.86 -1.69
N ASP A 179 11.85 1.80 -2.49
CA ASP A 179 10.53 1.80 -3.13
C ASP A 179 9.32 1.72 -2.18
N GLY A 180 9.54 1.70 -0.86
CA GLY A 180 8.45 1.63 0.12
C GLY A 180 7.64 2.92 0.15
N LEU A 181 6.31 2.82 0.21
CA LEU A 181 5.43 3.97 0.44
C LEU A 181 5.47 4.33 1.93
N ILE A 182 5.95 5.52 2.27
CA ILE A 182 5.99 6.08 3.62
C ILE A 182 4.69 6.84 3.84
N THR A 183 3.92 6.48 4.85
CA THR A 183 2.63 7.10 5.19
C THR A 183 2.73 7.82 6.54
N SER A 184 1.67 8.51 6.97
CA SER A 184 1.57 9.07 8.32
C SER A 184 1.67 7.99 9.42
N LYS A 185 1.40 6.72 9.09
CA LYS A 185 1.56 5.54 9.98
C LYS A 185 2.80 4.70 9.64
N GLY A 186 3.71 5.23 8.83
CA GLY A 186 4.98 4.62 8.47
C GLY A 186 4.93 3.83 7.17
N LYS A 187 5.98 3.06 6.89
CA LYS A 187 6.09 2.27 5.65
C LYS A 187 5.87 0.78 5.82
N ALA A 188 5.83 0.29 7.07
CA ALA A 188 5.54 -1.11 7.35
C ALA A 188 4.02 -1.31 7.34
N HIS A 189 3.46 -1.69 6.19
CA HIS A 189 2.02 -1.84 6.00
C HIS A 189 1.66 -2.72 4.80
N ARG A 190 0.35 -2.97 4.65
CA ARG A 190 -0.29 -3.42 3.42
C ARG A 190 -1.20 -2.30 2.91
N VAL A 191 -1.53 -2.38 1.62
CA VAL A 191 -2.34 -1.37 0.93
C VAL A 191 -3.44 -2.08 0.16
N GLY A 192 -4.62 -1.50 0.12
CA GLY A 192 -5.74 -1.98 -0.71
C GLY A 192 -6.52 -0.84 -1.33
N SER A 193 -7.31 -1.15 -2.35
CA SER A 193 -8.21 -0.19 -2.98
C SER A 193 -9.42 -0.86 -3.64
N VAL A 194 -10.48 -0.05 -3.79
CA VAL A 194 -11.69 -0.31 -4.57
C VAL A 194 -11.98 0.91 -5.44
N ILE A 195 -12.47 0.68 -6.65
CA ILE A 195 -12.98 1.73 -7.56
C ILE A 195 -14.50 1.64 -7.54
N ALA A 196 -15.17 2.77 -7.32
CA ALA A 196 -16.63 2.85 -7.29
C ALA A 196 -17.16 3.93 -8.24
N ASP A 197 -18.28 3.66 -8.90
CA ASP A 197 -19.06 4.62 -9.67
C ASP A 197 -19.89 5.51 -8.73
N LEU A 198 -19.17 6.36 -8.02
CA LEU A 198 -19.67 7.31 -7.04
C LEU A 198 -18.65 8.44 -6.93
N SER A 199 -19.11 9.69 -6.99
CA SER A 199 -18.26 10.85 -6.76
C SER A 199 -18.25 11.25 -5.28
N VAL A 200 -17.07 11.27 -4.66
CA VAL A 200 -16.87 11.75 -3.28
C VAL A 200 -15.74 12.79 -3.24
N PRO A 201 -15.70 13.67 -2.21
CA PRO A 201 -14.61 14.63 -2.06
C PRO A 201 -13.25 13.93 -1.93
N VAL A 202 -12.32 14.29 -2.81
CA VAL A 202 -10.94 13.75 -2.81
C VAL A 202 -10.20 14.09 -1.52
N THR A 203 -9.23 13.26 -1.15
CA THR A 203 -8.27 13.57 -0.11
C THR A 203 -7.24 14.54 -0.68
N GLU A 204 -7.05 15.68 -0.02
CA GLU A 204 -5.97 16.60 -0.35
C GLU A 204 -4.62 15.92 -0.19
N ARG A 205 -3.75 16.05 -1.20
CA ARG A 205 -2.38 15.51 -1.14
C ARG A 205 -1.50 16.51 -0.38
N PRO A 206 -0.97 16.18 0.81
CA PRO A 206 -0.14 17.08 1.61
C PRO A 206 1.33 17.13 1.13
N TYR A 207 1.58 16.78 -0.13
CA TYR A 207 2.91 16.69 -0.72
C TYR A 207 2.87 17.07 -2.20
N ASP A 208 3.94 17.73 -2.64
CA ASP A 208 4.21 18.12 -4.03
C ASP A 208 5.27 17.22 -4.70
N ASN A 209 5.99 16.42 -3.89
CA ASN A 209 7.06 15.55 -4.32
C ASN A 209 6.80 14.10 -3.91
N HIS A 210 6.86 13.17 -4.87
CA HIS A 210 6.72 11.73 -4.65
C HIS A 210 7.78 11.09 -3.75
N HIS A 211 8.80 11.85 -3.34
CA HIS A 211 9.84 11.44 -2.39
C HIS A 211 9.85 12.23 -1.06
N ALA A 212 8.85 13.08 -0.82
CA ALA A 212 8.85 14.07 0.27
C ALA A 212 9.09 13.50 1.68
N TYR A 213 8.67 12.25 1.96
CA TYR A 213 8.78 11.65 3.29
C TYR A 213 10.04 10.80 3.52
N CYS A 214 10.97 10.78 2.56
CA CYS A 214 12.21 10.02 2.67
C CYS A 214 13.39 10.92 3.05
N LEU A 215 14.00 10.68 4.23
CA LEU A 215 15.18 11.43 4.68
C LEU A 215 16.37 11.37 3.70
N PHE A 216 16.51 10.29 2.93
CA PHE A 216 17.56 10.21 1.90
C PHE A 216 17.37 11.29 0.83
N PHE A 217 16.16 11.41 0.28
CA PHE A 217 15.84 12.40 -0.75
C PHE A 217 15.65 13.81 -0.19
N TYR A 218 15.30 13.91 1.10
CA TYR A 218 15.15 15.19 1.78
C TYR A 218 16.49 15.88 2.03
N ASP A 219 17.49 15.18 2.56
CA ASP A 219 18.79 15.79 2.93
C ASP A 219 19.99 14.82 2.92
N GLY A 220 19.84 13.62 2.34
CA GLY A 220 20.90 12.61 2.30
C GLY A 220 21.22 11.93 3.64
N SER A 221 20.53 12.27 4.74
CA SER A 221 20.94 11.83 6.09
C SER A 221 20.63 10.37 6.43
N CYS A 222 19.83 9.67 5.61
CA CYS A 222 19.34 8.33 5.95
C CYS A 222 19.73 7.28 4.91
N THR A 223 20.43 6.24 5.39
CA THR A 223 20.74 5.02 4.61
C THR A 223 20.25 3.75 5.33
N ALA A 224 19.36 3.90 6.32
CA ALA A 224 18.98 2.81 7.23
C ALA A 224 18.38 1.59 6.51
N CYS A 225 17.56 1.80 5.48
CA CYS A 225 17.00 0.69 4.69
C CYS A 225 18.06 -0.09 3.89
N ARG A 226 19.14 0.58 3.44
CA ARG A 226 20.29 -0.05 2.79
C ARG A 226 21.04 -0.94 3.77
N LYS A 227 21.36 -0.39 4.95
CA LYS A 227 22.04 -1.11 6.04
C LYS A 227 21.25 -2.35 6.51
N ARG A 228 19.92 -2.30 6.42
CA ARG A 228 19.01 -3.40 6.74
C ARG A 228 18.87 -4.45 5.63
N CYS A 229 19.36 -4.19 4.42
CA CYS A 229 19.17 -5.10 3.29
C CYS A 229 20.22 -6.23 3.35
N PRO A 230 19.82 -7.49 3.57
CA PRO A 230 20.79 -8.59 3.78
C PRO A 230 21.60 -8.92 2.53
N VAL A 231 21.05 -8.61 1.34
CA VAL A 231 21.68 -8.88 0.05
C VAL A 231 22.19 -7.62 -0.63
N GLY A 232 22.15 -6.46 0.02
CA GLY A 232 22.63 -5.21 -0.58
C GLY A 232 21.89 -4.83 -1.87
N ALA A 233 20.61 -5.18 -2.00
CA ALA A 233 19.77 -4.82 -3.14
C ALA A 233 19.36 -3.34 -3.14
N ILE A 234 19.58 -2.59 -2.05
CA ILE A 234 19.26 -1.16 -1.97
C ILE A 234 20.58 -0.40 -1.90
N THR A 235 20.78 0.52 -2.84
CA THR A 235 21.95 1.39 -2.99
C THR A 235 21.53 2.86 -2.96
N GLU A 236 22.45 3.79 -3.20
CA GLU A 236 22.14 5.22 -3.35
C GLU A 236 21.47 5.51 -4.68
N THR A 237 21.72 4.66 -5.68
CA THR A 237 21.16 4.76 -7.02
C THR A 237 19.80 4.09 -7.16
N GLY A 238 19.32 3.38 -6.13
CA GLY A 238 17.96 2.83 -6.08
C GLY A 238 17.91 1.41 -5.53
N HIS A 239 16.95 0.63 -6.05
CA HIS A 239 16.63 -0.70 -5.57
C HIS A 239 16.70 -1.73 -6.70
N ASP A 240 17.62 -2.67 -6.57
CA ASP A 240 17.73 -3.86 -7.42
C ASP A 240 16.62 -4.85 -7.10
N LYS A 241 15.55 -4.78 -7.90
CA LYS A 241 14.36 -5.61 -7.74
C LYS A 241 14.62 -7.07 -8.06
N GLN A 242 15.58 -7.39 -8.92
CA GLN A 242 15.89 -8.78 -9.27
C GLN A 242 16.59 -9.47 -8.09
N LYS A 243 17.65 -8.84 -7.56
CA LYS A 243 18.38 -9.34 -6.39
C LYS A 243 17.49 -9.45 -5.16
N CYS A 244 16.61 -8.46 -4.95
CA CYS A 244 15.62 -8.51 -3.88
C CYS A 244 14.60 -9.64 -4.08
N ARG A 245 14.12 -9.84 -5.31
CA ARG A 245 13.16 -10.91 -5.64
C ARG A 245 13.77 -12.29 -5.41
N GLU A 246 14.99 -12.54 -5.84
CA GLU A 246 15.70 -13.81 -5.63
C GLU A 246 15.80 -14.13 -4.13
N HIS A 247 16.27 -13.17 -3.31
CA HIS A 247 16.33 -13.36 -1.86
C HIS A 247 14.95 -13.63 -1.25
N VAL A 248 13.92 -12.85 -1.63
CA VAL A 248 12.58 -12.99 -1.08
C VAL A 248 11.93 -14.31 -1.47
N HIS A 249 11.93 -14.66 -2.76
CA HIS A 249 11.16 -15.78 -3.28
C HIS A 249 11.88 -17.12 -3.13
N GLU A 250 13.20 -17.13 -3.28
CA GLU A 250 13.98 -18.37 -3.29
C GLU A 250 14.56 -18.59 -1.89
N THR A 251 15.48 -17.75 -1.44
CA THR A 251 16.19 -17.93 -0.17
C THR A 251 15.25 -17.89 1.04
N CYS A 252 14.42 -16.84 1.15
CA CYS A 252 13.43 -16.77 2.24
C CYS A 252 12.26 -17.72 2.04
N GLY A 253 11.90 -18.05 0.80
CA GLY A 253 10.84 -19.03 0.52
C GLY A 253 11.22 -20.43 1.02
N GLU A 254 12.45 -20.86 0.75
CA GLU A 254 12.99 -22.12 1.25
C GLU A 254 13.08 -22.13 2.79
N TYR A 255 13.57 -21.05 3.39
CA TYR A 255 13.62 -20.89 4.84
C TYR A 255 12.23 -21.02 5.46
N VAL A 256 11.23 -20.30 4.94
CA VAL A 256 9.85 -20.33 5.45
C VAL A 256 9.26 -21.74 5.38
N ARG A 257 9.47 -22.46 4.28
CA ARG A 257 9.00 -23.84 4.14
C ARG A 257 9.64 -24.75 5.19
N LYS A 258 10.96 -24.66 5.39
CA LYS A 258 11.70 -25.51 6.35
C LYS A 258 11.43 -25.15 7.81
N SER A 259 11.33 -23.86 8.13
CA SER A 259 11.25 -23.37 9.51
C SER A 259 9.83 -23.20 10.02
N PHE A 260 8.86 -22.90 9.14
CA PHE A 260 7.46 -22.64 9.54
C PHE A 260 6.47 -23.66 8.98
N GLY A 261 6.91 -24.61 8.14
CA GLY A 261 6.06 -25.67 7.60
C GLY A 261 4.92 -25.14 6.72
N SER A 262 5.09 -23.97 6.09
CA SER A 262 4.08 -23.36 5.21
C SER A 262 4.71 -22.89 3.91
N ASP A 263 3.95 -22.92 2.82
CA ASP A 263 4.37 -22.30 1.56
C ASP A 263 4.15 -20.79 1.65
N GLY A 264 5.25 -20.08 1.90
CA GLY A 264 5.26 -18.64 2.01
C GLY A 264 6.64 -18.07 1.70
N HIS A 265 6.72 -16.76 1.59
CA HIS A 265 7.94 -16.00 1.35
C HIS A 265 7.83 -14.57 1.88
N GLY A 266 8.95 -13.93 2.16
CA GLY A 266 8.97 -12.54 2.62
C GLY A 266 10.36 -12.15 3.09
N CYS A 267 10.60 -10.86 3.25
CA CYS A 267 11.79 -10.35 3.94
C CYS A 267 11.40 -9.10 4.71
N GLY A 268 11.17 -7.99 4.00
CA GLY A 268 10.66 -6.74 4.58
C GLY A 268 11.57 -6.11 5.64
N LEU A 269 12.81 -6.60 5.82
CA LEU A 269 13.76 -6.08 6.79
C LEU A 269 14.06 -4.59 6.56
N CYS A 270 14.07 -4.15 5.30
CA CYS A 270 14.21 -2.74 4.94
C CYS A 270 13.06 -1.85 5.42
N GLN A 271 11.93 -2.43 5.86
CA GLN A 271 10.75 -1.72 6.36
C GLN A 271 10.74 -1.54 7.88
N THR A 272 11.54 -2.34 8.62
CA THR A 272 11.59 -2.33 10.09
C THR A 272 12.94 -1.86 10.63
N GLY A 273 12.96 -1.30 11.84
CA GLY A 273 14.16 -0.76 12.48
C GLY A 273 14.75 0.47 11.77
N VAL A 274 13.90 1.25 11.11
CA VAL A 274 14.29 2.40 10.29
C VAL A 274 13.48 3.65 10.67
N PRO A 275 13.98 4.87 10.43
CA PRO A 275 13.32 6.10 10.90
C PRO A 275 11.89 6.33 10.41
N CYS A 276 11.52 5.74 9.27
CA CYS A 276 10.17 5.84 8.69
C CYS A 276 9.32 4.57 8.88
N GLU A 277 9.71 3.65 9.77
CA GLU A 277 8.99 2.38 10.03
C GLU A 277 7.54 2.61 10.41
N SER A 278 7.30 3.53 11.35
CA SER A 278 6.00 3.73 12.04
C SER A 278 5.40 5.14 11.87
N GLY A 279 6.02 6.00 11.08
CA GLY A 279 5.51 7.32 10.75
C GLY A 279 6.40 8.08 9.76
N ILE A 280 5.99 9.29 9.42
CA ILE A 280 6.84 10.25 8.72
C ILE A 280 7.99 10.65 9.67
N PRO A 281 9.26 10.66 9.21
CA PRO A 281 10.37 11.06 10.07
C PRO A 281 10.15 12.44 10.71
N LYS A 282 10.40 12.55 12.02
CA LYS A 282 10.14 13.78 12.82
C LYS A 282 10.77 15.04 12.23
N LYS A 283 11.94 14.93 11.60
CA LYS A 283 12.64 16.06 10.96
C LYS A 283 11.82 16.64 9.81
N ILE A 284 11.19 15.78 9.01
CA ILE A 284 10.33 16.17 7.89
C ILE A 284 9.03 16.78 8.42
N LEU A 285 8.38 16.14 9.41
CA LEU A 285 7.15 16.68 10.03
C LEU A 285 7.36 18.10 10.58
N LYS A 286 8.50 18.36 11.23
CA LYS A 286 8.85 19.70 11.73
C LYS A 286 9.02 20.72 10.60
N ALA A 287 9.51 20.31 9.44
CA ALA A 287 9.66 21.18 8.28
C ALA A 287 8.29 21.53 7.70
N LEU A 288 7.42 20.54 7.48
CA LEU A 288 6.07 20.73 6.94
C LEU A 288 5.23 21.70 7.79
N ASN A 289 5.23 21.52 9.12
CA ASN A 289 4.48 22.40 10.03
C ASN A 289 5.01 23.86 10.06
N LYS A 290 6.29 24.09 9.74
CA LYS A 290 6.86 25.44 9.66
C LYS A 290 6.43 26.16 8.39
N THR A 291 6.26 25.44 7.29
CA THR A 291 5.78 26.00 6.03
C THR A 291 4.32 26.48 6.16
N ASP A 292 3.47 25.69 6.83
CA ASP A 292 2.06 26.01 7.07
C ASP A 292 1.83 27.23 7.97
N SER A 293 2.78 27.51 8.88
CA SER A 293 2.72 28.67 9.79
C SER A 293 3.33 29.95 9.21
N CYS A 294 4.07 29.85 8.09
CA CYS A 294 4.61 31.00 7.38
C CYS A 294 3.63 31.55 6.32
N GLY A 295 2.82 30.68 5.70
CA GLY A 295 1.82 31.05 4.70
C GLY A 295 0.49 31.61 5.25
N LYS A 296 0.37 31.80 6.57
CA LYS A 296 -0.82 32.35 7.25
C LYS A 296 -0.57 33.73 7.90
N ARG A 297 0.47 34.46 7.47
CA ARG A 297 0.77 35.82 7.93
C ARG A 297 0.68 36.83 6.80
#